data_AF-A0AAJ7FPG2-F1
#
_entry.id   AF-A0AAJ7FPG2-F1
#
_cell.length_a   1.000
_cell.length_b   1.000
_cell.length_c   1.000
_cell.angle_alpha   90.00
_cell.angle_beta   90.00
_cell.angle_gamma   90.00
#
_symmetry.space_group_name_H-M   'P 1'
#
loop_
_entity.id
_entity.type
_entity.pdbx_description
1 polymer ?
#
loop_
_entity_poly.entity_id
_entity_poly.type
_entity_poly.pdbx_seq_one_letter_code
_entity_poly.pdbx_strand_id
1 'polypeptide(L)'
;MFHPSTLTSMSFWPRRRFRITPLRVLLAFIVVGVVFWYSLNRQEAPRQPCSVPDEFTEKLHDLANRAHLVLAKLGVVHFLCLGGLWGQARIGRALPWARKIELCLVDTLRDDVLITKTFREVGLSATYLHAAGIYRVQEHEVGEDAPKIEVVVFEEDSVTKMVRRVGWTRRVLPPDCELSPSLQCFPPQLVIPPLPMKQFGGYLLPVPREGIELQKYHYPNDWWLEIKPTDCIEPDVNHT
;
A
#
# COMPACT_ATOMS: atom_id res chain seq x y z
N MET A 1 52.36 42.92 -51.09
CA MET A 1 51.19 43.59 -50.48
C MET A 1 50.56 42.60 -49.53
N PHE A 2 50.96 42.59 -48.25
CA PHE A 2 50.42 43.42 -47.16
C PHE A 2 48.89 43.28 -46.98
N HIS A 3 48.53 42.33 -46.08
CA HIS A 3 47.57 42.43 -44.96
C HIS A 3 46.08 42.85 -45.20
N PRO A 4 45.15 42.58 -44.26
CA PRO A 4 44.77 41.29 -43.65
C PRO A 4 43.25 41.13 -43.40
N SER A 5 42.92 40.04 -42.68
CA SER A 5 41.92 39.94 -41.59
C SER A 5 40.44 39.78 -41.94
N THR A 6 40.06 38.50 -41.97
CA THR A 6 38.86 37.95 -41.32
C THR A 6 38.72 38.45 -39.88
N LEU A 7 37.59 39.07 -39.56
CA LEU A 7 37.15 39.36 -38.18
C LEU A 7 36.04 38.38 -37.81
N THR A 8 36.41 37.39 -37.02
CA THR A 8 35.54 36.52 -36.25
C THR A 8 34.73 37.34 -35.25
N SER A 9 33.41 37.35 -35.43
CA SER A 9 32.46 37.82 -34.41
C SER A 9 32.46 36.81 -33.25
N MET A 10 33.16 37.14 -32.16
CA MET A 10 33.03 36.42 -30.89
C MET A 10 31.72 36.86 -30.22
N SER A 11 30.71 35.99 -30.26
CA SER A 11 29.51 36.12 -29.45
C SER A 11 29.89 36.02 -27.96
N PHE A 12 29.91 37.15 -27.26
CA PHE A 12 30.00 37.18 -25.80
C PHE A 12 28.70 36.59 -25.23
N TRP A 13 28.79 35.39 -24.66
CA TRP A 13 27.74 34.87 -23.78
C TRP A 13 27.62 35.78 -22.55
N PRO A 14 26.44 36.33 -22.24
CA PRO A 14 26.27 37.13 -21.04
C PRO A 14 26.36 36.21 -19.82
N ARG A 15 27.38 36.41 -18.98
CA ARG A 15 27.43 35.85 -17.62
C ARG A 15 26.20 36.34 -16.86
N ARG A 16 25.14 35.53 -16.79
CA ARG A 16 24.02 35.73 -15.86
C ARG A 16 24.60 35.69 -14.44
N ARG A 17 24.83 36.86 -13.83
CA ARG A 17 25.06 36.97 -12.40
C ARG A 17 23.76 36.53 -11.72
N PHE A 18 23.73 35.32 -11.16
CA PHE A 18 22.66 34.90 -10.27
C PHE A 18 22.67 35.84 -9.06
N ARG A 19 21.77 36.84 -9.04
CA ARG A 19 21.50 37.63 -7.85
C ARG A 19 20.84 36.71 -6.82
N ILE A 20 21.65 36.22 -5.89
CA ILE A 20 21.17 35.51 -4.71
C ILE A 20 20.45 36.55 -3.85
N THR A 21 19.12 36.48 -3.81
CA THR A 21 18.33 37.32 -2.92
C THR A 21 18.34 36.71 -1.52
N PRO A 22 18.32 37.52 -0.44
CA PRO A 22 18.31 37.01 0.93
C PRO A 22 17.14 36.05 1.19
N LEU A 23 16.02 36.25 0.50
CA LEU A 23 14.86 35.36 0.53
C LEU A 23 15.18 33.94 0.03
N ARG A 24 15.98 33.79 -1.05
CA ARG A 24 16.37 32.47 -1.58
C ARG A 24 17.31 31.73 -0.64
N VAL A 25 18.18 32.46 0.05
CA VAL A 25 19.07 31.90 1.08
C VAL A 25 18.25 31.40 2.27
N LEU A 26 17.29 32.20 2.72
CA LEU A 26 16.41 31.85 3.84
C LEU A 26 15.54 30.63 3.50
N LEU A 27 15.00 30.56 2.27
CA LEU A 27 14.24 29.41 1.80
C LEU A 27 15.10 28.15 1.70
N ALA A 28 16.35 28.28 1.23
CA ALA A 28 17.30 27.16 1.20
C ALA A 28 17.63 26.66 2.61
N PHE A 29 17.82 27.55 3.60
CA PHE A 29 18.02 27.15 4.99
C PHE A 29 16.81 26.46 5.60
N ILE A 30 15.59 26.91 5.28
CA ILE A 30 14.35 26.22 5.71
C ILE A 30 14.30 24.83 5.09
N VAL A 31 14.54 24.69 3.79
CA VAL A 31 14.54 23.38 3.10
C VAL A 31 15.59 22.46 3.68
N VAL A 32 16.83 22.94 3.88
CA VAL A 32 17.90 22.16 4.51
C VAL A 32 17.54 21.79 5.94
N GLY A 33 16.96 22.70 6.72
CA GLY A 33 16.50 22.45 8.09
C GLY A 33 15.41 21.38 8.15
N VAL A 34 14.43 21.43 7.23
CA VAL A 34 13.36 20.43 7.12
C VAL A 34 13.92 19.07 6.68
N VAL A 35 14.82 19.03 5.69
CA VAL A 35 15.47 17.79 5.23
C VAL A 35 16.34 17.20 6.35
N PHE A 36 17.09 18.04 7.06
CA PHE A 36 17.94 17.63 8.16
C PHE A 36 17.11 17.09 9.33
N TRP A 37 16.05 17.81 9.73
CA TRP A 37 15.10 17.35 10.74
C TRP A 37 14.46 16.02 10.34
N TYR A 38 14.01 15.89 9.09
CA TYR A 38 13.46 14.64 8.56
C TYR A 38 14.49 13.52 8.56
N SER A 39 15.76 13.81 8.27
CA SER A 39 16.85 12.82 8.30
C SER A 39 17.22 12.39 9.72
N LEU A 40 17.18 13.30 10.70
CA LEU A 40 17.44 12.98 12.10
C LEU A 40 16.27 12.22 12.74
N ASN A 41 15.05 12.51 12.31
CA ASN A 41 13.84 11.86 12.81
C ASN A 41 13.49 10.59 12.01
N ARG A 42 14.38 10.12 11.13
CA ARG A 42 14.33 8.77 10.59
C ARG A 42 14.63 7.82 11.75
N GLN A 43 13.61 7.44 12.51
CA GLN A 43 13.66 6.18 13.23
C GLN A 43 13.87 5.09 12.17
N GLU A 44 15.00 4.38 12.26
CA GLU A 44 15.16 3.12 11.55
C GLU A 44 13.95 2.26 11.91
N ALA A 45 13.15 1.89 10.91
CA ALA A 45 12.01 1.02 11.15
C ALA A 45 12.55 -0.24 11.85
N PRO A 46 11.96 -0.67 12.98
CA PRO A 46 12.46 -1.82 13.72
C PRO A 46 12.54 -3.01 12.77
N ARG A 47 13.72 -3.66 12.73
CA ARG A 47 13.97 -4.81 11.87
C ARG A 47 12.92 -5.88 12.19
N GLN A 48 12.22 -6.33 11.16
CA GLN A 48 11.16 -7.31 11.30
C GLN A 48 11.76 -8.73 11.34
N PRO A 49 11.11 -9.68 12.03
CA PRO A 49 11.60 -11.05 12.06
C PRO A 49 11.40 -11.71 10.69
N CYS A 50 12.25 -12.70 10.35
CA CYS A 50 12.15 -13.44 9.10
C CYS A 50 10.93 -14.36 9.03
N SER A 51 10.36 -14.69 10.19
CA SER A 51 9.10 -15.40 10.33
C SER A 51 8.38 -14.96 11.59
N VAL A 52 7.07 -15.11 11.62
CA VAL A 52 6.26 -14.99 12.84
C VAL A 52 5.91 -16.39 13.36
N PRO A 53 5.67 -16.55 14.68
CA PRO A 53 5.22 -17.83 15.23
C PRO A 53 3.91 -18.31 14.60
N ASP A 54 3.71 -19.62 14.52
CA ASP A 54 2.48 -20.20 13.95
C ASP A 54 1.22 -19.74 14.69
N GLU A 55 1.28 -19.60 16.01
CA GLU A 55 0.17 -19.06 16.81
C GLU A 55 -0.23 -17.64 16.35
N PHE A 56 0.75 -16.79 16.01
CA PHE A 56 0.48 -15.46 15.48
C PHE A 56 -0.19 -15.55 14.11
N THR A 57 0.26 -16.47 13.27
CA THR A 57 -0.31 -16.74 11.95
C THR A 57 -1.76 -17.24 12.04
N GLU A 58 -2.08 -18.13 12.98
CA GLU A 58 -3.44 -18.58 13.22
C GLU A 58 -4.35 -17.45 13.71
N LYS A 59 -3.85 -16.57 14.61
CA LYS A 59 -4.59 -15.36 15.03
C LYS A 59 -4.85 -14.42 13.86
N LEU A 60 -3.90 -14.28 12.94
CA LEU A 60 -4.09 -13.52 11.72
C LEU A 60 -5.20 -14.12 10.84
N HIS A 61 -5.24 -15.45 10.68
CA HIS A 61 -6.27 -16.14 9.89
C HIS A 61 -7.66 -16.02 10.50
N ASP A 62 -7.79 -16.19 11.82
CA ASP A 62 -9.04 -15.93 12.54
C ASP A 62 -9.52 -14.48 12.36
N LEU A 63 -8.63 -13.52 12.57
CA LEU A 63 -8.95 -12.09 12.43
C LEU A 63 -9.39 -11.74 11.00
N ALA A 64 -8.73 -12.32 9.98
CA ALA A 64 -9.12 -12.13 8.59
C ALA A 64 -10.50 -12.71 8.29
N ASN A 65 -10.81 -13.88 8.83
CA ASN A 65 -12.14 -14.49 8.71
C ASN A 65 -13.22 -13.64 9.41
N ARG A 66 -12.97 -13.17 10.63
CA ARG A 66 -13.89 -12.26 11.34
C ARG A 66 -14.13 -10.97 10.56
N ALA A 67 -13.08 -10.38 9.99
CA ALA A 67 -13.21 -9.21 9.13
C ALA A 67 -14.02 -9.50 7.85
N HIS A 68 -13.76 -10.63 7.20
CA HIS A 68 -14.54 -11.10 6.05
C HIS A 68 -16.02 -11.24 6.39
N LEU A 69 -16.38 -11.86 7.51
CA LEU A 69 -17.77 -12.05 7.92
C LEU A 69 -18.50 -10.71 8.16
N VAL A 70 -17.82 -9.72 8.76
CA VAL A 70 -18.37 -8.36 8.94
C VAL A 70 -18.64 -7.71 7.59
N LEU A 71 -17.65 -7.72 6.69
CA LEU A 71 -17.77 -7.11 5.36
C LEU A 71 -18.84 -7.83 4.51
N ALA A 72 -18.91 -9.16 4.59
CA ALA A 72 -19.94 -9.95 3.91
C ALA A 72 -21.34 -9.62 4.44
N LYS A 73 -21.51 -9.46 5.75
CA LYS A 73 -22.78 -9.04 6.37
C LYS A 73 -23.23 -7.66 5.89
N LEU A 74 -22.29 -6.76 5.62
CA LEU A 74 -22.57 -5.42 5.07
C LEU A 74 -22.85 -5.43 3.57
N GLY A 75 -22.72 -6.57 2.88
CA GLY A 75 -22.93 -6.68 1.45
C GLY A 75 -21.87 -5.94 0.61
N VAL A 76 -20.70 -5.63 1.20
CA VAL A 76 -19.62 -4.95 0.47
C VAL A 76 -18.77 -5.95 -0.30
N VAL A 77 -18.41 -5.60 -1.53
CA VAL A 77 -17.52 -6.42 -2.36
C VAL A 77 -16.12 -6.31 -1.79
N HIS A 78 -15.59 -7.44 -1.31
CA HIS A 78 -14.25 -7.51 -0.74
C HIS A 78 -13.58 -8.85 -1.03
N PHE A 79 -12.24 -8.87 -1.01
CA PHE A 79 -11.42 -10.04 -1.38
C PHE A 79 -10.00 -9.93 -0.83
N LEU A 80 -9.30 -11.06 -0.72
CA LEU A 80 -7.86 -11.08 -0.45
C LEU A 80 -7.10 -10.39 -1.58
N CYS A 81 -6.16 -9.51 -1.22
CA CYS A 81 -5.30 -8.82 -2.18
C CYS A 81 -3.88 -8.63 -1.64
N LEU A 82 -2.96 -8.10 -2.46
CA LEU A 82 -1.58 -7.80 -2.06
C LEU A 82 -0.90 -8.98 -1.36
N GLY A 83 -0.33 -8.81 -0.16
CA GLY A 83 0.35 -9.87 0.57
C GLY A 83 -0.58 -11.06 0.89
N GLY A 84 -1.82 -10.79 1.30
CA GLY A 84 -2.84 -11.81 1.57
C GLY A 84 -3.12 -12.73 0.38
N LEU A 85 -3.28 -12.16 -0.81
CA LEU A 85 -3.51 -12.93 -2.05
C LEU A 85 -2.27 -13.70 -2.50
N TRP A 86 -1.06 -13.14 -2.32
CA TRP A 86 0.17 -13.88 -2.60
C TRP A 86 0.31 -15.11 -1.71
N GLY A 87 0.08 -14.97 -0.41
CA GLY A 87 0.09 -16.09 0.52
C GLY A 87 -0.96 -17.15 0.13
N GLN A 88 -2.18 -16.73 -0.17
CA GLN A 88 -3.25 -17.62 -0.61
C GLN A 88 -2.84 -18.41 -1.86
N ALA A 89 -2.34 -17.73 -2.90
CA ALA A 89 -2.00 -18.36 -4.17
C ALA A 89 -0.81 -19.32 -4.07
N ARG A 90 0.16 -19.04 -3.19
CA ARG A 90 1.40 -19.84 -3.07
C ARG A 90 1.28 -21.01 -2.10
N ILE A 91 0.71 -20.77 -0.93
CA ILE A 91 0.70 -21.73 0.19
C ILE A 91 -0.67 -21.88 0.86
N GLY A 92 -1.72 -21.23 0.34
CA GLY A 92 -3.06 -21.30 0.91
C GLY A 92 -3.18 -20.69 2.32
N ARG A 93 -2.22 -19.84 2.70
CA ARG A 93 -2.06 -19.27 4.06
C ARG A 93 -1.38 -17.90 3.97
N ALA A 94 -1.22 -17.21 5.10
CA ALA A 94 -0.44 -15.98 5.13
C ALA A 94 1.06 -16.32 4.93
N LEU A 95 1.82 -15.43 4.29
CA LEU A 95 3.26 -15.63 4.13
C LEU A 95 3.94 -15.73 5.51
N PRO A 96 5.04 -16.50 5.67
CA PRO A 96 5.65 -16.77 6.98
C PRO A 96 6.09 -15.52 7.76
N TRP A 97 6.39 -14.42 7.07
CA TRP A 97 6.79 -13.14 7.66
C TRP A 97 5.64 -12.13 7.76
N ALA A 98 4.42 -12.51 7.37
CA ALA A 98 3.29 -11.60 7.35
C ALA A 98 2.88 -11.23 8.77
N ARG A 99 2.86 -9.92 9.06
CA ARG A 99 2.33 -9.36 10.32
C ARG A 99 0.92 -8.79 10.19
N LYS A 100 0.42 -8.79 8.96
CA LYS A 100 -0.91 -8.32 8.59
C LYS A 100 -1.42 -9.11 7.41
N ILE A 101 -2.73 -9.06 7.21
CA ILE A 101 -3.37 -9.55 5.99
C ILE A 101 -4.10 -8.40 5.34
N GLU A 102 -3.92 -8.25 4.04
CA GLU A 102 -4.63 -7.26 3.24
C GLU A 102 -5.90 -7.87 2.63
N LEU A 103 -7.02 -7.20 2.89
CA LEU A 103 -8.26 -7.33 2.13
C LEU A 103 -8.41 -6.08 1.27
N CYS A 104 -9.03 -6.21 0.11
CA CYS A 104 -9.42 -5.09 -0.72
C CYS A 104 -10.94 -4.97 -0.70
N LEU A 105 -11.45 -3.74 -0.69
CA LEU A 105 -12.87 -3.40 -0.76
C LEU A 105 -13.09 -2.49 -1.96
N VAL A 106 -14.12 -2.78 -2.75
CA VAL A 106 -14.55 -1.90 -3.85
C VAL A 106 -15.74 -1.07 -3.36
N ASP A 107 -15.50 0.23 -3.25
CA ASP A 107 -16.44 1.24 -2.80
C ASP A 107 -17.46 1.54 -3.90
N THR A 108 -18.71 1.18 -3.64
CA THR A 108 -19.85 1.64 -4.43
C THR A 108 -20.76 2.59 -3.65
N LEU A 109 -20.87 2.43 -2.33
CA LEU A 109 -21.78 3.18 -1.43
C LEU A 109 -21.26 3.19 0.03
N ARG A 110 -19.96 3.33 0.25
CA ARG A 110 -19.31 3.17 1.57
C ARG A 110 -19.86 4.14 2.63
N ASP A 111 -20.34 3.56 3.73
CA ASP A 111 -20.69 4.27 4.96
C ASP A 111 -19.66 3.94 6.05
N ASP A 112 -18.72 4.88 6.25
CA ASP A 112 -17.64 4.76 7.23
C ASP A 112 -18.15 4.53 8.66
N VAL A 113 -19.25 5.18 9.04
CA VAL A 113 -19.82 5.09 10.38
C VAL A 113 -20.44 3.71 10.58
N LEU A 114 -21.18 3.22 9.58
CA LEU A 114 -21.77 1.88 9.63
C LEU A 114 -20.70 0.79 9.68
N ILE A 115 -19.66 0.88 8.84
CA ILE A 115 -18.57 -0.10 8.80
C ILE A 115 -17.88 -0.18 10.17
N THR A 116 -17.43 0.97 10.69
CA THR A 116 -16.70 1.02 11.97
C THR A 116 -17.58 0.57 13.15
N LYS A 117 -18.86 0.93 13.16
CA LYS A 117 -19.83 0.43 14.14
C LYS A 117 -19.98 -1.09 14.09
N THR A 118 -20.12 -1.66 12.90
CA THR A 118 -20.34 -3.12 12.73
C THR A 118 -19.11 -3.92 13.16
N PHE A 119 -17.90 -3.42 12.92
CA PHE A 119 -16.67 -4.01 13.49
C PHE A 119 -16.67 -3.97 15.02
N ARG A 120 -17.08 -2.84 15.61
CA ARG A 120 -17.15 -2.69 17.07
C ARG A 120 -18.13 -3.66 17.73
N GLU A 121 -19.25 -3.94 17.08
CA GLU A 121 -20.26 -4.91 17.55
C GLU A 121 -19.70 -6.33 17.71
N VAL A 122 -18.63 -6.67 17.00
CA VAL A 122 -17.95 -7.99 17.09
C VAL A 122 -16.61 -7.93 17.85
N GLY A 123 -16.40 -6.89 18.66
CA GLY A 123 -15.22 -6.74 19.49
C GLY A 123 -13.95 -6.33 18.73
N LEU A 124 -14.08 -5.81 17.51
CA LEU A 124 -12.97 -5.31 16.70
C LEU A 124 -12.96 -3.78 16.67
N SER A 125 -11.78 -3.18 16.63
CA SER A 125 -11.60 -1.78 16.28
C SER A 125 -11.31 -1.66 14.79
N ALA A 126 -11.92 -0.68 14.12
CA ALA A 126 -11.65 -0.35 12.72
C ALA A 126 -11.42 1.16 12.60
N THR A 127 -10.22 1.55 12.20
CA THR A 127 -9.82 2.97 12.07
C THR A 127 -9.52 3.28 10.62
N TYR A 128 -10.22 4.26 10.04
CA TYR A 128 -10.00 4.65 8.64
C TYR A 128 -8.89 5.70 8.48
N LEU A 129 -7.86 5.34 7.72
CA LEU A 129 -6.73 6.19 7.37
C LEU A 129 -7.02 6.90 6.04
N HIS A 130 -7.68 8.06 6.10
CA HIS A 130 -8.10 8.86 4.93
C HIS A 130 -6.97 9.19 3.95
N ALA A 131 -5.73 9.34 4.44
CA ALA A 131 -4.57 9.60 3.60
C ALA A 131 -4.27 8.43 2.65
N ALA A 132 -4.39 7.21 3.15
CA ALA A 132 -3.96 6.00 2.47
C ALA A 132 -5.11 5.20 1.85
N GLY A 133 -6.37 5.53 2.22
CA GLY A 133 -7.55 4.79 1.81
C GLY A 133 -7.57 3.38 2.40
N ILE A 134 -7.27 3.24 3.69
CA ILE A 134 -7.16 1.94 4.37
C ILE A 134 -7.94 1.95 5.67
N TYR A 135 -8.74 0.92 5.96
CA TYR A 135 -9.13 0.61 7.34
C TYR A 135 -8.08 -0.27 7.99
N ARG A 136 -7.59 0.14 9.16
CA ARG A 136 -6.83 -0.73 10.05
C ARG A 136 -7.79 -1.40 11.01
N VAL A 137 -7.86 -2.72 10.95
CA VAL A 137 -8.74 -3.54 11.80
C VAL A 137 -7.90 -4.42 12.71
N GLN A 138 -8.20 -4.40 14.00
CA GLN A 138 -7.52 -5.17 15.04
C GLN A 138 -8.45 -5.38 16.24
N GLU A 139 -8.10 -6.26 17.16
CA GLU A 139 -8.84 -6.38 18.42
C GLU A 139 -8.78 -5.08 19.24
N HIS A 140 -9.71 -4.89 20.19
CA HIS A 140 -9.71 -3.70 21.03
C HIS A 140 -8.51 -3.69 21.98
N GLU A 141 -7.97 -2.50 22.29
CA GLU A 141 -6.93 -2.31 23.32
C GLU A 141 -5.62 -3.11 23.13
N VAL A 142 -5.32 -3.55 21.90
CA VAL A 142 -4.06 -4.22 21.58
C VAL A 142 -2.98 -3.23 21.12
N GLY A 143 -1.72 -3.56 21.42
CA GLY A 143 -0.56 -2.78 20.98
C GLY A 143 -0.31 -2.83 19.47
N GLU A 144 0.60 -1.98 18.98
CA GLU A 144 0.93 -1.88 17.54
C GLU A 144 1.49 -3.18 16.93
N ASP A 145 2.09 -4.06 17.73
CA ASP A 145 2.66 -5.32 17.27
C ASP A 145 1.65 -6.47 17.12
N ALA A 146 0.39 -6.23 17.50
CA ALA A 146 -0.67 -7.22 17.41
C ALA A 146 -1.05 -7.57 15.96
N PRO A 147 -1.64 -8.76 15.73
CA PRO A 147 -2.24 -9.11 14.45
C PRO A 147 -3.22 -8.04 13.97
N LYS A 148 -3.11 -7.64 12.71
CA LYS A 148 -3.96 -6.60 12.12
C LYS A 148 -4.37 -6.95 10.70
N ILE A 149 -5.53 -6.47 10.29
CA ILE A 149 -6.02 -6.52 8.91
C ILE A 149 -5.97 -5.10 8.35
N GLU A 150 -5.52 -4.98 7.11
CA GLU A 150 -5.65 -3.73 6.35
C GLU A 150 -6.67 -3.93 5.25
N VAL A 151 -7.80 -3.21 5.33
CA VAL A 151 -8.80 -3.19 4.26
C VAL A 151 -8.50 -2.01 3.35
N VAL A 152 -7.89 -2.28 2.20
CA VAL A 152 -7.52 -1.29 1.19
C VAL A 152 -8.74 -0.96 0.33
N VAL A 153 -9.09 0.32 0.24
CA VAL A 153 -10.30 0.77 -0.44
C VAL A 153 -9.97 1.19 -1.87
N PHE A 154 -10.81 0.75 -2.81
CA PHE A 154 -10.76 1.06 -4.22
C PHE A 154 -12.10 1.62 -4.68
N GLU A 155 -12.12 2.45 -5.72
CA GLU A 155 -13.32 2.98 -6.35
C GLU A 155 -13.25 2.79 -7.86
N GLU A 156 -14.40 2.61 -8.52
CA GLU A 156 -14.44 2.63 -9.99
C GLU A 156 -14.28 4.06 -10.50
N ASP A 157 -13.32 4.26 -11.39
CA ASP A 157 -13.08 5.53 -12.03
C ASP A 157 -13.94 5.68 -13.29
N SER A 158 -14.82 6.68 -13.28
CA SER A 158 -15.80 6.87 -14.35
C SER A 158 -15.17 7.24 -15.71
N VAL A 159 -13.94 7.77 -15.71
CA VAL A 159 -13.21 8.24 -16.89
C VAL A 159 -12.42 7.11 -17.53
N THR A 160 -11.56 6.46 -16.75
CA THR A 160 -10.69 5.37 -17.23
C THR A 160 -11.40 4.03 -17.31
N LYS A 161 -12.57 3.87 -16.68
CA LYS A 161 -13.30 2.60 -16.52
C LYS A 161 -12.48 1.51 -15.82
N MET A 162 -11.49 1.95 -15.03
CA MET A 162 -10.64 1.09 -14.21
C MET A 162 -11.03 1.25 -12.75
N VAL A 163 -10.77 0.23 -11.95
CA VAL A 163 -10.84 0.33 -10.49
C VAL A 163 -9.51 0.87 -9.99
N ARG A 164 -9.52 1.87 -9.11
CA ARG A 164 -8.30 2.51 -8.57
C ARG A 164 -8.37 2.72 -7.08
N ARG A 165 -7.20 2.66 -6.43
CA ARG A 165 -7.07 2.83 -4.98
C ARG A 165 -7.40 4.26 -4.56
N VAL A 166 -8.13 4.40 -3.45
CA VAL A 166 -8.54 5.70 -2.90
C VAL A 166 -7.53 6.26 -1.88
N GLY A 167 -7.84 7.45 -1.37
CA GLY A 167 -7.05 8.18 -0.37
C GLY A 167 -6.60 9.53 -0.91
N TRP A 168 -6.59 10.56 -0.07
CA TRP A 168 -6.35 11.93 -0.58
C TRP A 168 -4.95 12.09 -1.20
N THR A 169 -3.95 11.34 -0.73
CA THR A 169 -2.60 11.32 -1.31
C THR A 169 -2.56 10.81 -2.75
N ARG A 170 -3.57 10.04 -3.16
CA ARG A 170 -3.73 9.50 -4.52
C ARG A 170 -4.63 10.36 -5.39
N ARG A 171 -5.60 11.06 -4.78
CA ARG A 171 -6.51 11.98 -5.49
C ARG A 171 -5.80 13.18 -6.12
N VAL A 172 -4.59 13.52 -5.66
CA VAL A 172 -3.76 14.58 -6.24
C VAL A 172 -2.91 14.10 -7.43
N LEU A 173 -2.86 12.79 -7.67
CA LEU A 173 -2.12 12.21 -8.79
C LEU A 173 -2.96 12.28 -10.06
N PRO A 174 -2.31 12.32 -11.25
CA PRO A 174 -3.02 12.13 -12.51
C PRO A 174 -3.84 10.83 -12.48
N PRO A 175 -5.09 10.83 -13.00
CA PRO A 175 -5.96 9.65 -12.98
C PRO A 175 -5.47 8.52 -13.90
N ASP A 176 -4.43 8.79 -14.68
CA ASP A 176 -3.77 7.83 -15.55
C ASP A 176 -3.06 6.74 -14.73
N CYS A 177 -3.47 5.49 -14.95
CA CYS A 177 -3.00 4.33 -14.22
C CYS A 177 -1.58 3.90 -14.59
N GLU A 178 -1.09 4.25 -15.79
CA GLU A 178 0.28 3.96 -16.23
C GLU A 178 1.25 4.98 -15.62
N LEU A 179 0.86 6.25 -15.60
CA LEU A 179 1.67 7.33 -15.05
C LEU A 179 1.67 7.37 -13.51
N SER A 180 0.65 6.78 -12.88
CA SER A 180 0.48 6.78 -11.42
C SER A 180 0.40 5.35 -10.85
N PRO A 181 1.49 4.56 -10.82
CA PRO A 181 1.48 3.17 -10.34
C PRO A 181 0.94 3.00 -8.91
N SER A 182 1.07 4.04 -8.06
CA SER A 182 0.56 4.02 -6.69
C SER A 182 -0.98 4.00 -6.59
N LEU A 183 -1.69 4.28 -7.69
CA LEU A 183 -3.14 4.08 -7.82
C LEU A 183 -3.50 2.59 -7.87
N GLN A 184 -2.55 1.71 -8.19
CA GLN A 184 -2.73 0.25 -8.21
C GLN A 184 -3.98 -0.15 -8.99
N CYS A 185 -4.16 0.44 -10.17
CA CYS A 185 -5.40 0.23 -10.91
C CYS A 185 -5.52 -1.20 -11.43
N PHE A 186 -6.75 -1.69 -11.58
CA PHE A 186 -7.02 -2.97 -12.23
C PHE A 186 -8.38 -2.98 -12.94
N PRO A 187 -8.62 -3.91 -13.89
CA PRO A 187 -9.88 -3.99 -14.62
C PRO A 187 -11.04 -4.46 -13.72
N PRO A 188 -12.23 -3.84 -13.80
CA PRO A 188 -13.36 -4.18 -12.93
C PRO A 188 -13.83 -5.63 -13.06
N GLN A 189 -13.58 -6.28 -14.20
CA GLN A 189 -13.99 -7.66 -14.47
C GLN A 189 -13.40 -8.65 -13.45
N LEU A 190 -12.23 -8.36 -12.89
CA LEU A 190 -11.56 -9.21 -11.90
C LEU A 190 -12.31 -9.28 -10.56
N VAL A 191 -13.21 -8.33 -10.31
CA VAL A 191 -13.90 -8.16 -9.01
C VAL A 191 -15.42 -8.16 -9.11
N ILE A 192 -15.98 -8.52 -10.26
CA ILE A 192 -17.45 -8.63 -10.42
C ILE A 192 -17.97 -9.80 -9.56
N PRO A 193 -18.92 -9.58 -8.63
CA PRO A 193 -19.52 -10.66 -7.85
C PRO A 193 -20.31 -11.67 -8.72
N PRO A 194 -20.52 -12.92 -8.27
CA PRO A 194 -19.93 -13.51 -7.07
C PRO A 194 -18.44 -13.80 -7.25
N LEU A 195 -17.65 -13.52 -6.22
CA LEU A 195 -16.22 -13.81 -6.24
C LEU A 195 -15.96 -15.28 -5.88
N PRO A 196 -14.92 -15.92 -6.46
CA PRO A 196 -14.52 -17.26 -6.05
C PRO A 196 -14.06 -17.29 -4.59
N MET A 197 -14.44 -18.34 -3.86
CA MET A 197 -13.97 -18.60 -2.50
C MET A 197 -12.78 -19.56 -2.54
N LYS A 198 -11.73 -19.25 -1.78
CA LYS A 198 -10.54 -20.11 -1.66
C LYS A 198 -10.17 -20.33 -0.20
N GLN A 199 -9.52 -21.48 0.04
CA GLN A 199 -8.96 -21.79 1.35
C GLN A 199 -7.82 -20.82 1.68
N PHE A 200 -7.88 -20.26 2.88
CA PHE A 200 -6.87 -19.40 3.46
C PHE A 200 -6.79 -19.65 4.97
N GLY A 201 -5.77 -20.40 5.42
CA GLY A 201 -5.54 -20.58 6.85
C GLY A 201 -6.67 -21.27 7.60
N GLY A 202 -7.30 -22.29 7.01
CA GLY A 202 -8.45 -22.97 7.63
C GLY A 202 -9.82 -22.38 7.27
N TYR A 203 -9.87 -21.15 6.76
CA TYR A 203 -11.10 -20.45 6.40
C TYR A 203 -11.31 -20.34 4.88
N LEU A 204 -12.55 -20.06 4.46
CA LEU A 204 -12.87 -19.73 3.07
C LEU A 204 -12.96 -18.21 2.95
N LEU A 205 -12.11 -17.62 2.12
CA LEU A 205 -12.11 -16.18 1.86
C LEU A 205 -12.34 -15.90 0.36
N PRO A 206 -13.00 -14.78 0.03
CA PRO A 206 -13.17 -14.34 -1.35
C PRO A 206 -11.81 -13.92 -1.92
N VAL A 207 -11.56 -14.30 -3.17
CA VAL A 207 -10.37 -13.90 -3.95
C VAL A 207 -10.82 -13.28 -5.26
N PRO A 208 -10.00 -12.46 -5.93
CA PRO A 208 -10.37 -11.96 -7.25
C PRO A 208 -10.48 -13.11 -8.26
N ARG A 209 -11.23 -12.86 -9.34
CA ARG A 209 -11.30 -13.77 -10.46
C ARG A 209 -9.93 -13.91 -11.10
N GLU A 210 -9.74 -15.01 -11.82
CA GLU A 210 -8.51 -15.27 -12.60
C GLU A 210 -7.24 -15.42 -11.74
N GLY A 211 -7.42 -15.73 -10.45
CA GLY A 211 -6.32 -16.11 -9.55
C GLY A 211 -5.37 -14.96 -9.26
N ILE A 212 -4.15 -15.03 -9.82
CA ILE A 212 -3.09 -14.03 -9.59
C ILE A 212 -3.14 -12.86 -10.58
N GLU A 213 -4.11 -12.81 -11.49
CA GLU A 213 -4.14 -11.79 -12.55
C GLU A 213 -4.17 -10.37 -11.97
N LEU A 214 -4.96 -10.13 -10.92
CA LEU A 214 -4.99 -8.85 -10.20
C LEU A 214 -3.61 -8.44 -9.66
N GLN A 215 -2.77 -9.40 -9.26
CA GLN A 215 -1.42 -9.10 -8.77
C GLN A 215 -0.50 -8.60 -9.88
N LYS A 216 -0.68 -9.03 -11.13
CA LYS A 216 0.13 -8.54 -12.25
C LYS A 216 -0.10 -7.04 -12.50
N TYR A 217 -1.31 -6.55 -12.23
CA TYR A 217 -1.60 -5.11 -12.27
C TYR A 217 -0.95 -4.35 -11.11
N HIS A 218 -0.92 -4.93 -9.91
CA HIS A 218 -0.31 -4.31 -8.73
C HIS A 218 1.22 -4.38 -8.71
N TYR A 219 1.80 -5.40 -9.36
CA TYR A 219 3.22 -5.76 -9.33
C TYR A 219 3.74 -6.02 -10.77
N PRO A 220 3.64 -5.03 -11.68
CA PRO A 220 3.89 -5.27 -13.12
C PRO A 220 5.33 -5.70 -13.43
N ASN A 221 6.27 -5.35 -12.55
CA ASN A 221 7.71 -5.55 -12.77
C ASN A 221 8.31 -6.73 -11.99
N ASP A 222 7.53 -7.37 -11.12
CA ASP A 222 8.05 -8.33 -10.14
C ASP A 222 7.04 -9.40 -9.71
N TRP A 223 5.87 -9.50 -10.36
CA TRP A 223 4.85 -10.51 -10.02
C TRP A 223 5.35 -11.95 -10.13
N TRP A 224 6.39 -12.22 -10.94
CA TRP A 224 7.01 -13.54 -11.10
C TRP A 224 8.05 -13.86 -10.02
N LEU A 225 8.39 -12.90 -9.15
CA LEU A 225 9.42 -13.05 -8.13
C LEU A 225 8.81 -13.40 -6.76
N GLU A 226 9.49 -14.27 -6.03
CA GLU A 226 9.27 -14.46 -4.61
C GLU A 226 10.17 -13.51 -3.83
N ILE A 227 9.60 -12.39 -3.39
CA ILE A 227 10.31 -11.39 -2.58
C ILE A 227 10.15 -11.75 -1.11
N LYS A 228 11.26 -12.14 -0.47
CA LYS A 228 11.37 -12.33 0.97
C LYS A 228 11.83 -11.02 1.63
N PRO A 229 11.50 -10.77 2.91
CA PRO A 229 12.03 -9.64 3.64
C PRO A 229 13.56 -9.66 3.61
N THR A 230 14.18 -8.54 3.20
CA THR A 230 15.62 -8.32 3.33
C THR A 230 15.92 -7.75 4.72
N ASP A 231 17.10 -8.07 5.27
CA ASP A 231 17.57 -7.56 6.57
C ASP A 231 16.66 -7.92 7.77
N CYS A 232 15.98 -9.06 7.69
CA CYS A 232 15.18 -9.59 8.79
C CYS A 232 16.04 -10.28 9.84
N ILE A 233 15.57 -10.31 11.08
CA ILE A 233 16.22 -11.01 12.19
C ILE A 233 15.68 -12.44 12.22
N GLU A 234 16.55 -13.44 12.10
CA GLU A 234 16.14 -14.82 12.38
C GLU A 234 15.79 -14.93 13.87
N PRO A 235 14.64 -15.52 14.24
CA PRO A 235 14.35 -15.77 15.63
C PRO A 235 15.42 -16.72 16.20
N ASP A 236 16.08 -16.33 17.29
CA ASP A 236 17.08 -17.17 17.96
C ASP A 236 16.45 -18.51 18.34
N VAL A 237 16.78 -19.55 17.57
CA VAL A 237 16.44 -20.94 17.90
C VAL A 237 17.43 -21.42 18.96
N ASN A 238 17.39 -20.82 20.15
CA ASN A 238 18.11 -21.32 21.31
C ASN A 238 17.29 -21.03 22.58
N HIS A 239 16.96 -22.12 23.28
CA HIS A 239 16.32 -22.25 24.60
C HIS A 239 14.87 -22.75 24.61
N THR A 240 14.70 -24.02 24.24
CA THR A 240 14.01 -25.04 25.08
C THR A 240 14.62 -26.40 24.81
#